data_AF-A0A498KUP6-F1
#
_entry.id   AF-A0A498KUP6-F1
#
_cell.length_a   1.000
_cell.length_b   1.000
_cell.length_c   1.000
_cell.angle_alpha   90.00
_cell.angle_beta   90.00
_cell.angle_gamma   90.00
#
_symmetry.space_group_name_H-M   'P 1'
#
loop_
_entity.id
_entity.type
_entity.pdbx_description
1 polymer ?
#
loop_
_entity_poly.entity_id
_entity_poly.type
_entity_poly.pdbx_seq_one_letter_code
_entity_poly.pdbx_strand_id
1 'polypeptide(L)'
;MPPSTPDRRTLLELLAAAGALALAGCSGDGGETTAPETTDSGATPGTDTSAGSETTDDETPVDPEEVDPEASKSAARTLVTRWANGEYEAMREPFTERMRGAVTVDELRDLWEQLVTDKGAFVSVTRAEYTTSQGYGVVVLTGQFTEGQQRFVVTFDGEGRVAGLQVPPPAGEYQAPAYVDRSTFTEQEVSIQATDSCSLGATLSMPEAEESVPGVVLVHGSGPHDRDETIGPNEPFRDLSWGLASRGIAVLRYDKRTAGCSVTEPTLDSVVTDDALAAVDVLRNADRVADDDVVVVGHSLGGMVAPRIAARGGTLAGIAMLAAPARPLADLVVVQNEYLADLDGTVTDAERAYLEDLRQQMERAQSGDMGPEETVLGQGRSWWNSLATYDQVETAEGLSLPTFLLQGGRDYQVDPEADFGRWRDALGGRDSVRFDEYPSLDHLFMPGEGPSRPADYYEQDNVAETVVSDLAGWIDGVAGDAGSE
;
A
#
# COMPACT_ATOMS: atom_id res chain seq x y z
N MET A 1 41.41 -0.52 -13.35
CA MET A 1 40.29 -1.47 -13.48
C MET A 1 39.13 -0.83 -12.74
N PRO A 2 37.94 -0.68 -13.36
CA PRO A 2 36.80 -0.18 -12.62
C PRO A 2 36.43 -1.19 -11.52
N PRO A 3 35.92 -0.75 -10.36
CA PRO A 3 35.40 -1.66 -9.37
C PRO A 3 34.23 -2.42 -9.99
N SER A 4 34.24 -3.74 -9.82
CA SER A 4 33.15 -4.62 -10.23
C SER A 4 31.87 -4.20 -9.51
N THR A 5 30.83 -3.93 -10.28
CA THR A 5 29.44 -3.82 -9.82
C THR A 5 29.12 -5.05 -8.94
N PRO A 6 28.56 -4.86 -7.74
CA PRO A 6 28.35 -5.97 -6.79
C PRO A 6 27.37 -7.02 -7.35
N ASP A 7 27.56 -8.26 -6.89
CA ASP A 7 26.77 -9.42 -7.30
C ASP A 7 25.33 -9.33 -6.76
N ARG A 8 24.40 -9.74 -7.62
CA ARG A 8 22.98 -9.37 -7.68
C ARG A 8 22.07 -10.10 -6.66
N ARG A 9 22.61 -11.10 -5.96
CA ARG A 9 21.87 -12.03 -5.08
C ARG A 9 21.51 -11.46 -3.71
N THR A 10 22.35 -10.61 -3.16
CA THR A 10 22.22 -10.14 -1.76
C THR A 10 21.01 -9.22 -1.55
N LEU A 11 20.49 -8.58 -2.60
CA LEU A 11 19.34 -7.67 -2.49
C LEU A 11 17.98 -8.41 -2.48
N LEU A 12 17.92 -9.64 -2.99
CA LEU A 12 16.67 -10.38 -3.23
C LEU A 12 16.32 -11.37 -2.11
N GLU A 13 17.30 -11.98 -1.44
CA GLU A 13 17.02 -12.94 -0.35
C GLU A 13 16.45 -12.23 0.91
N LEU A 14 16.77 -10.94 1.13
CA LEU A 14 16.18 -10.09 2.17
C LEU A 14 14.71 -9.69 1.92
N LEU A 15 14.21 -9.83 0.69
CA LEU A 15 12.79 -9.62 0.37
C LEU A 15 11.96 -10.90 0.57
N ALA A 16 12.58 -12.08 0.68
CA ALA A 16 11.86 -13.34 0.59
C ALA A 16 11.07 -13.76 1.85
N ALA A 17 11.34 -13.19 3.04
CA ALA A 17 10.56 -13.51 4.24
C ALA A 17 9.42 -12.51 4.55
N ALA A 18 9.48 -11.30 4.03
CA ALA A 18 8.57 -10.20 4.36
C ALA A 18 8.25 -9.25 3.18
N GLY A 19 8.65 -9.58 1.95
CA GLY A 19 8.31 -8.82 0.73
C GLY A 19 6.80 -8.79 0.43
N ALA A 20 6.05 -9.66 1.09
CA ALA A 20 4.60 -9.56 1.23
C ALA A 20 4.12 -8.23 1.85
N LEU A 21 4.88 -7.62 2.78
CA LEU A 21 4.42 -6.43 3.53
C LEU A 21 4.59 -5.10 2.80
N ALA A 22 5.31 -5.04 1.67
CA ALA A 22 5.43 -3.81 0.89
C ALA A 22 4.43 -3.75 -0.28
N LEU A 23 3.91 -4.89 -0.74
CA LEU A 23 2.90 -4.98 -1.82
C LEU A 23 1.52 -5.39 -1.31
N ALA A 24 1.41 -5.82 -0.07
CA ALA A 24 0.14 -6.04 0.59
C ALA A 24 0.18 -5.48 1.99
N GLY A 25 -0.77 -4.57 2.24
CA GLY A 25 -1.48 -4.46 3.51
C GLY A 25 -0.63 -4.23 4.75
N CYS A 26 -0.86 -3.11 5.40
CA CYS A 26 -0.44 -2.89 6.77
C CYS A 26 -1.67 -2.26 7.44
N SER A 27 -2.50 -3.06 8.13
CA SER A 27 -3.74 -2.66 8.81
C SER A 27 -3.68 -2.99 10.31
N GLY A 28 -3.79 -2.02 11.22
CA GLY A 28 -3.75 -2.24 12.67
C GLY A 28 -5.13 -2.17 13.34
N ASP A 29 -5.36 -3.00 14.36
CA ASP A 29 -6.39 -2.78 15.38
C ASP A 29 -5.85 -3.05 16.78
N GLY A 30 -6.42 -2.36 17.77
CA GLY A 30 -6.07 -2.46 19.19
C GLY A 30 -6.87 -1.46 20.02
N GLY A 31 -7.99 -1.92 20.58
CA GLY A 31 -8.85 -1.17 21.50
C GLY A 31 -8.38 -1.29 22.96
N GLU A 32 -8.61 -0.23 23.72
CA GLU A 32 -8.32 -0.17 25.16
C GLU A 32 -9.59 -0.31 26.00
N THR A 33 -9.42 -1.00 27.12
CA THR A 33 -10.42 -1.44 28.08
C THR A 33 -10.83 -0.36 29.07
N THR A 34 -12.05 -0.46 29.63
CA THR A 34 -12.37 0.13 30.94
C THR A 34 -13.16 -0.86 31.81
N ALA A 35 -12.76 -0.96 33.07
CA ALA A 35 -13.41 -1.71 34.15
C ALA A 35 -13.30 -0.86 35.45
N PRO A 36 -13.86 -1.26 36.62
CA PRO A 36 -14.88 -2.27 36.93
C PRO A 36 -15.98 -1.74 37.90
N GLU A 37 -17.01 -2.55 38.21
CA GLU A 37 -17.58 -2.62 39.56
C GLU A 37 -18.32 -3.94 39.86
N THR A 38 -18.29 -4.31 41.13
CA THR A 38 -18.49 -5.62 41.78
C THR A 38 -19.95 -6.07 42.00
N THR A 39 -20.23 -7.39 42.07
CA THR A 39 -20.66 -8.16 43.29
C THR A 39 -21.40 -9.51 43.02
N ASP A 40 -20.94 -10.54 43.75
CA ASP A 40 -21.67 -11.58 44.52
C ASP A 40 -22.23 -12.90 43.91
N SER A 41 -21.86 -13.97 44.65
CA SER A 41 -22.53 -15.24 45.02
C SER A 41 -22.77 -16.41 44.05
N GLY A 42 -22.28 -17.60 44.46
CA GLY A 42 -22.90 -18.89 44.10
C GLY A 42 -21.99 -20.13 44.22
N ALA A 43 -22.19 -20.92 45.28
CA ALA A 43 -21.40 -22.09 45.73
C ALA A 43 -21.55 -23.44 44.95
N THR A 44 -20.42 -24.16 44.73
CA THR A 44 -20.06 -25.64 44.82
C THR A 44 -21.04 -26.81 44.48
N PRO A 45 -20.58 -28.10 44.40
CA PRO A 45 -19.36 -28.73 43.83
C PRO A 45 -19.62 -30.06 43.05
N GLY A 46 -18.60 -30.62 42.36
CA GLY A 46 -18.64 -32.00 41.85
C GLY A 46 -17.30 -32.52 41.30
N THR A 47 -16.73 -33.50 42.01
CA THR A 47 -15.61 -34.43 41.72
C THR A 47 -15.87 -35.27 40.43
N ASP A 48 -14.96 -35.94 39.71
CA ASP A 48 -13.69 -36.63 40.03
C ASP A 48 -12.97 -37.12 38.73
N THR A 49 -11.64 -37.33 38.80
CA THR A 49 -10.78 -38.29 38.05
C THR A 49 -10.62 -38.34 36.50
N SER A 50 -9.42 -37.91 36.06
CA SER A 50 -8.34 -38.68 35.38
C SER A 50 -8.63 -39.59 34.16
N ALA A 51 -8.05 -39.26 33.00
CA ALA A 51 -6.93 -40.01 32.38
C ALA A 51 -6.43 -39.26 31.12
N GLY A 52 -5.12 -39.12 30.99
CA GLY A 52 -4.47 -38.28 30.00
C GLY A 52 -4.46 -38.80 28.56
N SER A 53 -4.30 -37.86 27.65
CA SER A 53 -3.58 -38.03 26.39
C SER A 53 -2.69 -36.80 26.25
N GLU A 54 -1.39 -37.01 26.21
CA GLU A 54 -0.41 -36.00 25.83
C GLU A 54 -0.70 -35.60 24.39
N THR A 55 -1.08 -34.34 24.18
CA THR A 55 -0.94 -33.64 22.91
C THR A 55 -0.22 -32.34 23.22
N THR A 56 0.90 -32.21 22.53
CA THR A 56 1.90 -31.15 22.58
C THR A 56 1.29 -29.77 22.31
N ASP A 57 1.50 -28.88 23.27
CA ASP A 57 1.55 -27.41 23.22
C ASP A 57 0.67 -26.74 22.17
N ASP A 58 -0.57 -26.56 22.59
CA ASP A 58 -1.59 -25.66 22.08
C ASP A 58 -1.16 -24.21 22.39
N GLU A 59 -0.61 -23.49 21.41
CA GLU A 59 -0.37 -22.05 21.54
C GLU A 59 -1.72 -21.34 21.59
N THR A 60 -2.05 -20.85 22.78
CA THR A 60 -3.27 -20.10 23.06
C THR A 60 -3.20 -18.72 22.38
N PRO A 61 -4.28 -18.20 21.78
CA PRO A 61 -4.31 -16.83 21.26
C PRO A 61 -4.03 -15.82 22.38
N VAL A 62 -3.03 -14.95 22.18
CA VAL A 62 -2.61 -13.92 23.13
C VAL A 62 -3.21 -12.57 22.73
N ASP A 63 -3.65 -11.81 23.73
CA ASP A 63 -4.32 -10.50 23.65
C ASP A 63 -3.46 -9.43 22.93
N PRO A 64 -4.01 -8.55 22.07
CA PRO A 64 -3.25 -7.52 21.33
C PRO A 64 -2.68 -6.36 22.17
N GLU A 65 -2.69 -6.43 23.50
CA GLU A 65 -2.07 -5.43 24.36
C GLU A 65 -0.53 -5.56 24.38
N GLU A 66 0.04 -4.85 23.40
CA GLU A 66 1.30 -4.11 23.38
C GLU A 66 2.63 -4.88 23.30
N VAL A 67 3.12 -5.05 22.07
CA VAL A 67 4.57 -5.02 21.82
C VAL A 67 5.08 -3.65 22.28
N ASP A 68 5.63 -3.59 23.51
CA ASP A 68 6.04 -2.34 24.17
C ASP A 68 6.83 -1.43 23.20
N PRO A 69 6.32 -0.23 22.87
CA PRO A 69 6.95 0.66 21.91
C PRO A 69 8.39 1.03 22.25
N GLU A 70 8.70 1.25 23.52
CA GLU A 70 10.04 1.62 23.96
C GLU A 70 10.96 0.41 24.04
N ALA A 71 10.45 -0.76 24.46
CA ALA A 71 11.19 -2.01 24.36
C ALA A 71 11.52 -2.36 22.90
N SER A 72 10.57 -2.18 21.98
CA SER A 72 10.75 -2.41 20.54
C SER A 72 11.79 -1.48 19.95
N LYS A 73 11.70 -0.17 20.23
CA LYS A 73 12.72 0.80 19.80
C LYS A 73 14.10 0.45 20.35
N SER A 74 14.19 0.03 21.61
CA SER A 74 15.43 -0.41 22.25
C SER A 74 16.01 -1.67 21.61
N ALA A 75 15.16 -2.67 21.35
CA ALA A 75 15.53 -3.92 20.69
C ALA A 75 16.01 -3.67 19.25
N ALA A 76 15.30 -2.84 18.48
CA ALA A 76 15.68 -2.47 17.13
C ALA A 76 17.04 -1.73 17.11
N ARG A 77 17.25 -0.78 18.03
CA ARG A 77 18.54 -0.07 18.17
C ARG A 77 19.67 -1.04 18.49
N THR A 78 19.41 -2.00 19.38
CA THR A 78 20.36 -3.06 19.72
C THR A 78 20.68 -3.92 18.51
N LEU A 79 19.67 -4.28 17.72
CA LEU A 79 19.84 -5.07 16.50
C LEU A 79 20.75 -4.37 15.48
N VAL A 80 20.49 -3.09 15.15
CA VAL A 80 21.34 -2.32 14.22
C VAL A 80 22.74 -2.10 14.80
N THR A 81 22.88 -1.95 16.12
CA THR A 81 24.19 -1.82 16.78
C THR A 81 24.99 -3.13 16.71
N ARG A 82 24.34 -4.29 16.93
CA ARG A 82 24.96 -5.62 16.74
C ARG A 82 25.39 -5.80 15.28
N TRP A 83 24.55 -5.36 14.34
CA TRP A 83 24.90 -5.37 12.92
C TRP A 83 26.16 -4.57 12.64
N ALA A 84 26.22 -3.34 13.14
CA ALA A 84 27.36 -2.45 13.01
C ALA A 84 28.66 -2.99 13.61
N ASN A 85 28.55 -3.79 14.66
CA ASN A 85 29.68 -4.43 15.32
C ASN A 85 30.12 -5.75 14.66
N GLY A 86 29.43 -6.19 13.60
CA GLY A 86 29.70 -7.48 12.95
C GLY A 86 29.23 -8.70 13.75
N GLU A 87 28.29 -8.51 14.68
CA GLU A 87 27.72 -9.57 15.53
C GLU A 87 26.55 -10.27 14.81
N TYR A 88 26.80 -10.79 13.61
CA TYR A 88 25.76 -11.30 12.69
C TYR A 88 25.01 -12.52 13.22
N GLU A 89 25.68 -13.43 13.93
CA GLU A 89 25.03 -14.55 14.60
C GLU A 89 24.08 -14.07 15.71
N ALA A 90 24.52 -13.08 16.50
CA ALA A 90 23.74 -12.52 17.59
C ALA A 90 22.53 -11.68 17.10
N MET A 91 22.57 -11.18 15.86
CA MET A 91 21.41 -10.55 15.24
C MET A 91 20.26 -11.53 14.99
N ARG A 92 20.57 -12.80 14.73
CA ARG A 92 19.57 -13.83 14.40
C ARG A 92 18.91 -14.44 15.64
N GLU A 93 19.42 -14.16 16.84
CA GLU A 93 18.82 -14.61 18.11
C GLU A 93 17.37 -14.12 18.31
N PRO A 94 17.07 -12.80 18.16
CA PRO A 94 15.70 -12.30 18.30
C PRO A 94 14.79 -12.65 17.12
N PHE A 95 15.29 -13.24 16.04
CA PHE A 95 14.48 -13.56 14.86
C PHE A 95 13.47 -14.67 15.16
N THR A 96 12.29 -14.58 14.53
CA THR A 96 11.33 -15.69 14.45
C THR A 96 11.95 -16.88 13.71
N GLU A 97 11.37 -18.08 13.85
CA GLU A 97 11.86 -19.25 13.13
C GLU A 97 11.81 -19.05 11.61
N ARG A 98 10.70 -18.48 11.12
CA ARG A 98 10.53 -18.08 9.71
C ARG A 98 11.66 -17.15 9.26
N MET A 99 11.94 -16.09 10.02
CA MET A 99 12.98 -15.11 9.66
C MET A 99 14.39 -15.72 9.71
N ARG A 100 14.67 -16.63 10.66
CA ARG A 100 15.95 -17.36 10.69
C ARG A 100 16.12 -18.29 9.50
N GLY A 101 15.04 -18.89 9.01
CA GLY A 101 15.05 -19.74 7.82
C GLY A 101 15.25 -18.96 6.52
N ALA A 102 14.81 -17.69 6.49
CA ALA A 102 14.84 -16.85 5.31
C ALA A 102 16.08 -15.97 5.17
N VAL A 103 16.76 -15.62 6.27
CA VAL A 103 17.95 -14.74 6.24
C VAL A 103 19.15 -15.42 6.90
N THR A 104 20.22 -15.57 6.13
CA THR A 104 21.51 -16.13 6.54
C THR A 104 22.45 -15.09 7.13
N VAL A 105 23.50 -15.57 7.81
CA VAL A 105 24.58 -14.71 8.34
C VAL A 105 25.36 -14.01 7.23
N ASP A 106 25.59 -14.70 6.12
CA ASP A 106 26.36 -14.16 5.01
C ASP A 106 25.60 -13.02 4.32
N GLU A 107 24.28 -13.15 4.12
CA GLU A 107 23.47 -12.05 3.57
C GLU A 107 23.46 -10.80 4.47
N LEU A 108 23.33 -10.99 5.79
CA LEU A 108 23.41 -9.88 6.73
C LEU A 108 24.77 -9.19 6.64
N ARG A 109 25.86 -9.95 6.55
CA ARG A 109 27.20 -9.40 6.40
C ARG A 109 27.32 -8.62 5.10
N ASP A 110 26.98 -9.23 3.99
CA ASP A 110 27.17 -8.68 2.65
C ASP A 110 26.34 -7.38 2.48
N LEU A 111 25.10 -7.34 3.00
CA LEU A 111 24.29 -6.11 3.01
C LEU A 111 24.94 -4.99 3.82
N TRP A 112 25.48 -5.30 5.01
CA TRP A 112 26.11 -4.27 5.83
C TRP A 112 27.42 -3.75 5.22
N GLU A 113 28.23 -4.65 4.65
CA GLU A 113 29.43 -4.28 3.92
C GLU A 113 29.11 -3.39 2.72
N GLN A 114 27.99 -3.64 2.04
CA GLN A 114 27.48 -2.76 0.99
C GLN A 114 27.10 -1.37 1.54
N LEU A 115 26.33 -1.29 2.63
CA LEU A 115 25.99 0.00 3.25
C LEU A 115 27.24 0.79 3.66
N VAL A 116 28.25 0.13 4.22
CA VAL A 116 29.51 0.76 4.60
C VAL A 116 30.31 1.20 3.37
N THR A 117 30.26 0.43 2.28
CA THR A 117 30.88 0.80 1.00
C THR A 117 30.22 2.04 0.40
N ASP A 118 28.89 2.11 0.45
CA ASP A 118 28.12 3.17 -0.21
C ASP A 118 28.02 4.46 0.62
N LYS A 119 28.04 4.35 1.96
CA LYS A 119 27.74 5.47 2.87
C LYS A 119 28.86 5.74 3.89
N GLY A 120 29.95 4.98 3.84
CA GLY A 120 31.07 5.07 4.77
C GLY A 120 30.79 4.44 6.13
N ALA A 121 31.51 4.83 7.18
CA ALA A 121 31.40 4.17 8.49
C ALA A 121 30.07 4.51 9.19
N PHE A 122 29.45 3.52 9.84
CA PHE A 122 28.30 3.76 10.70
C PHE A 122 28.71 4.61 11.93
N VAL A 123 27.89 5.59 12.26
CA VAL A 123 28.13 6.54 13.36
C VAL A 123 27.20 6.27 14.53
N SER A 124 25.88 6.32 14.31
CA SER A 124 24.87 6.13 15.37
C SER A 124 23.46 6.01 14.79
N VAL A 125 22.49 5.59 15.61
CA VAL A 125 21.05 5.72 15.27
C VAL A 125 20.52 7.06 15.79
N THR A 126 20.13 7.97 14.90
CA THR A 126 19.71 9.35 15.22
C THR A 126 18.22 9.48 15.50
N ARG A 127 17.38 8.66 14.85
CA ARG A 127 15.91 8.65 15.04
C ARG A 127 15.41 7.21 15.19
N ALA A 128 14.39 7.02 16.03
CA ALA A 128 13.63 5.79 16.11
C ALA A 128 12.16 6.14 16.29
N GLU A 129 11.34 5.68 15.36
CA GLU A 129 9.91 5.88 15.35
C GLU A 129 9.24 4.53 15.48
N TYR A 130 8.14 4.49 16.22
CA TYR A 130 7.36 3.28 16.39
C TYR A 130 5.97 3.54 15.83
N THR A 131 5.47 2.55 15.11
CA THR A 131 4.08 2.43 14.70
C THR A 131 3.67 0.97 14.88
N THR A 132 2.38 0.69 14.84
CA THR A 132 1.87 -0.68 14.75
C THR A 132 1.35 -0.94 13.35
N SER A 133 1.37 -2.21 12.94
CA SER A 133 0.77 -2.66 11.69
C SER A 133 0.40 -4.14 11.80
N GLN A 134 -0.86 -4.51 11.59
CA GLN A 134 -1.33 -5.92 11.56
C GLN A 134 -1.00 -6.73 12.82
N GLY A 135 -1.07 -6.09 13.99
CA GLY A 135 -0.70 -6.73 15.25
C GLY A 135 0.81 -6.87 15.46
N TYR A 136 1.63 -6.33 14.55
CA TYR A 136 3.07 -6.24 14.69
C TYR A 136 3.50 -4.85 15.16
N GLY A 137 4.52 -4.79 16.01
CA GLY A 137 5.24 -3.56 16.30
C GLY A 137 6.23 -3.25 15.18
N VAL A 138 6.17 -2.06 14.58
CA VAL A 138 7.07 -1.64 13.50
C VAL A 138 7.93 -0.48 13.99
N VAL A 139 9.25 -0.66 13.96
CA VAL A 139 10.21 0.37 14.31
C VAL A 139 10.97 0.82 13.07
N VAL A 140 10.89 2.11 12.77
CA VAL A 140 11.69 2.76 11.73
C VAL A 140 12.85 3.48 12.40
N LEU A 141 14.06 2.99 12.15
CA LEU A 141 15.30 3.61 12.61
C LEU A 141 15.93 4.43 11.49
N THR A 142 16.50 5.58 11.84
CA THR A 142 17.41 6.32 10.96
C THR A 142 18.83 6.18 11.48
N GLY A 143 19.65 5.43 10.75
CA GLY A 143 21.08 5.28 11.00
C GLY A 143 21.88 6.37 10.28
N GLN A 144 22.76 7.04 11.01
CA GLN A 144 23.73 7.98 10.48
C GLN A 144 25.02 7.23 10.13
N PHE A 145 25.50 7.43 8.91
CA PHE A 145 26.80 7.01 8.41
C PHE A 145 27.65 8.26 8.11
N THR A 146 28.94 8.11 7.83
CA THR A 146 29.81 9.28 7.56
C THR A 146 29.44 10.06 6.29
N GLU A 147 28.81 9.41 5.32
CA GLU A 147 28.47 9.99 4.00
C GLU A 147 26.97 9.97 3.69
N GLY A 148 26.12 9.76 4.71
CA GLY A 148 24.67 9.83 4.52
C GLY A 148 23.87 9.18 5.64
N GLN A 149 22.57 8.98 5.38
CA GLN A 149 21.67 8.25 6.27
C GLN A 149 21.11 7.01 5.57
N GLN A 150 20.67 6.07 6.39
CA GLN A 150 20.03 4.82 5.98
C GLN A 150 18.87 4.54 6.94
N ARG A 151 17.71 4.18 6.39
CA ARG A 151 16.58 3.73 7.20
C ARG A 151 16.65 2.21 7.41
N PHE A 152 16.22 1.76 8.58
CA PHE A 152 16.04 0.34 8.88
C PHE A 152 14.62 0.17 9.43
N VAL A 153 13.84 -0.71 8.83
CA VAL A 153 12.49 -1.03 9.31
C VAL A 153 12.57 -2.41 9.96
N VAL A 154 12.23 -2.49 11.24
CA VAL A 154 12.23 -3.73 12.03
C VAL A 154 10.82 -4.02 12.47
N THR A 155 10.29 -5.17 12.11
CA THR A 155 8.94 -5.62 12.45
C THR A 155 9.02 -6.67 13.55
N PHE A 156 8.19 -6.53 14.58
CA PHE A 156 8.13 -7.36 15.78
C PHE A 156 6.78 -8.05 15.88
N ASP A 157 6.75 -9.36 16.13
CA ASP A 157 5.51 -10.08 16.42
C ASP A 157 4.99 -9.81 17.84
N GLY A 158 3.85 -10.43 18.19
CA GLY A 158 3.23 -10.31 19.52
C GLY A 158 4.09 -10.80 20.69
N GLU A 159 5.15 -11.57 20.42
CA GLU A 159 6.13 -12.03 21.42
C GLU A 159 7.35 -11.11 21.53
N GLY A 160 7.40 -10.03 20.74
CA GLY A 160 8.54 -9.12 20.65
C GLY A 160 9.74 -9.71 19.91
N ARG A 161 9.54 -10.76 19.10
CA ARG A 161 10.58 -11.31 18.22
C ARG A 161 10.58 -10.59 16.89
N VAL A 162 11.74 -10.49 16.25
CA VAL A 162 11.89 -9.85 14.95
C VAL A 162 11.31 -10.76 13.86
N ALA A 163 10.16 -10.36 13.34
CA ALA A 163 9.43 -11.03 12.26
C ALA A 163 9.80 -10.48 10.87
N GLY A 164 10.40 -9.29 10.79
CA GLY A 164 10.85 -8.69 9.53
C GLY A 164 11.98 -7.67 9.72
N LEU A 165 12.83 -7.55 8.69
CA LEU A 165 13.91 -6.58 8.62
C LEU A 165 14.00 -6.05 7.19
N GLN A 166 13.86 -4.75 7.00
CA GLN A 166 14.01 -4.09 5.70
C GLN A 166 15.02 -2.96 5.79
N VAL A 167 15.80 -2.78 4.72
CA VAL A 167 16.76 -1.69 4.57
C VAL A 167 16.36 -0.90 3.33
N PRO A 168 15.24 -0.15 3.39
CA PRO A 168 14.78 0.61 2.24
C PRO A 168 15.84 1.65 1.89
N PRO A 169 16.12 1.94 0.61
CA PRO A 169 17.02 3.03 0.27
C PRO A 169 16.58 4.34 0.96
N PRO A 170 17.50 5.28 1.20
CA PRO A 170 17.13 6.57 1.79
C PRO A 170 15.94 7.14 1.02
N ALA A 171 14.93 7.66 1.73
CA ALA A 171 13.90 8.45 1.08
C ALA A 171 14.65 9.59 0.37
N GLY A 172 14.74 9.51 -0.95
CA GLY A 172 15.28 10.64 -1.71
C GLY A 172 14.33 11.82 -1.51
N GLU A 173 14.86 13.02 -1.72
CA GLU A 173 14.01 14.21 -1.66
C GLU A 173 13.10 14.21 -2.88
N TYR A 174 11.79 14.39 -2.64
CA TYR A 174 10.82 14.63 -3.70
C TYR A 174 11.27 15.80 -4.58
N GLN A 175 11.12 15.63 -5.89
CA GLN A 175 11.34 16.69 -6.87
C GLN A 175 10.05 16.91 -7.66
N ALA A 176 9.61 18.17 -7.68
CA ALA A 176 8.42 18.55 -8.41
C ALA A 176 8.60 18.37 -9.92
N PRO A 177 7.60 17.84 -10.65
CA PRO A 177 7.67 17.71 -12.09
C PRO A 177 7.77 19.06 -12.80
N ALA A 178 8.49 19.12 -13.92
CA ALA A 178 8.69 20.35 -14.69
C ALA A 178 7.41 20.98 -15.25
N TYR A 179 6.33 20.19 -15.38
CA TYR A 179 5.03 20.64 -15.89
C TYR A 179 4.13 21.28 -14.82
N VAL A 180 4.61 21.37 -13.57
CA VAL A 180 3.86 22.00 -12.47
C VAL A 180 4.16 23.49 -12.40
N ASP A 181 3.11 24.30 -12.39
CA ASP A 181 3.19 25.73 -12.09
C ASP A 181 2.54 26.02 -10.74
N ARG A 182 3.37 26.12 -9.69
CA ARG A 182 2.92 26.41 -8.32
C ARG A 182 2.27 27.80 -8.15
N SER A 183 2.34 28.67 -9.15
CA SER A 183 1.73 30.01 -9.08
C SER A 183 0.26 30.04 -9.50
N THR A 184 -0.27 28.95 -10.07
CA THR A 184 -1.64 28.89 -10.61
C THR A 184 -2.65 28.23 -9.68
N PHE A 185 -2.23 27.77 -8.49
CA PHE A 185 -3.11 27.15 -7.51
C PHE A 185 -2.59 27.31 -6.09
N THR A 186 -3.47 27.09 -5.12
CA THR A 186 -3.13 27.06 -3.68
C THR A 186 -3.46 25.70 -3.10
N GLU A 187 -2.79 25.35 -2.00
CA GLU A 187 -3.13 24.16 -1.22
C GLU A 187 -3.75 24.56 0.11
N GLN A 188 -4.81 23.85 0.49
CA GLN A 188 -5.53 24.04 1.74
C GLN A 188 -5.60 22.72 2.48
N GLU A 189 -5.23 22.74 3.77
CA GLU A 189 -5.44 21.59 4.65
C GLU A 189 -6.92 21.51 5.02
N VAL A 190 -7.50 20.34 4.75
CA VAL A 190 -8.88 19.99 5.07
C VAL A 190 -8.91 18.63 5.76
N SER A 191 -10.07 18.20 6.20
CA SER A 191 -10.22 16.92 6.91
C SER A 191 -11.41 16.14 6.36
N ILE A 192 -11.27 14.82 6.26
CA ILE A 192 -12.35 13.91 5.88
C ILE A 192 -12.79 13.15 7.12
N GLN A 193 -14.08 13.13 7.40
CA GLN A 193 -14.62 12.34 8.50
C GLN A 193 -14.88 10.90 8.01
N ALA A 194 -13.96 9.99 8.32
CA ALA A 194 -14.04 8.58 7.90
C ALA A 194 -15.02 7.76 8.74
N THR A 195 -15.06 8.02 10.05
CA THR A 195 -16.00 7.47 11.03
C THR A 195 -16.23 8.51 12.14
N ASP A 196 -17.14 8.29 13.09
CA ASP A 196 -17.31 9.21 14.23
C ASP A 196 -16.03 9.42 15.07
N SER A 197 -15.10 8.47 15.05
CA SER A 197 -13.86 8.47 15.84
C SER A 197 -12.59 8.70 15.03
N CYS A 198 -12.67 8.70 13.69
CA CYS A 198 -11.51 8.83 12.80
C CYS A 198 -11.71 9.99 11.82
N SER A 199 -10.77 10.94 11.86
CA SER A 199 -10.66 12.05 10.90
C SER A 199 -9.34 11.92 10.16
N LEU A 200 -9.40 11.94 8.83
CA LEU A 200 -8.27 11.80 7.94
C LEU A 200 -7.80 13.18 7.50
N GLY A 201 -6.48 13.41 7.56
CA GLY A 201 -5.89 14.62 7.00
C GLY A 201 -6.01 14.63 5.48
N ALA A 202 -6.28 15.79 4.89
CA ALA A 202 -6.41 15.93 3.46
C ALA A 202 -5.89 17.27 2.98
N THR A 203 -5.50 17.34 1.71
CA THR A 203 -5.05 18.56 1.04
C THR A 203 -5.90 18.78 -0.20
N LEU A 204 -6.50 19.97 -0.29
CA LEU A 204 -7.19 20.46 -1.47
C LEU A 204 -6.26 21.38 -2.25
N SER A 205 -5.87 20.95 -3.45
CA SER A 205 -5.21 21.80 -4.45
C SER A 205 -6.28 22.52 -5.26
N MET A 206 -6.39 23.84 -5.08
CA MET A 206 -7.42 24.67 -5.66
C MET A 206 -6.83 25.67 -6.67
N PRO A 207 -7.19 25.58 -7.97
CA PRO A 207 -6.79 26.53 -8.99
C PRO A 207 -7.22 27.98 -8.68
N GLU A 208 -6.39 28.91 -9.11
CA GLU A 208 -6.73 30.33 -9.18
C GLU A 208 -7.66 30.54 -10.39
N ALA A 209 -8.96 30.64 -10.14
CA ALA A 209 -10.00 30.74 -11.16
C ALA A 209 -11.15 31.63 -10.69
N GLU A 210 -11.72 32.45 -11.58
CA GLU A 210 -12.89 33.29 -11.26
C GLU A 210 -14.21 32.53 -11.34
N GLU A 211 -14.24 31.44 -12.12
CA GLU A 211 -15.41 30.60 -12.37
C GLU A 211 -15.31 29.26 -11.61
N SER A 212 -16.39 28.48 -11.63
CA SER A 212 -16.37 27.11 -11.12
C SER A 212 -15.41 26.23 -11.95
N VAL A 213 -14.80 25.26 -11.29
CA VAL A 213 -13.84 24.32 -11.86
C VAL A 213 -14.28 22.87 -11.62
N PRO A 214 -13.89 21.93 -12.49
CA PRO A 214 -14.07 20.51 -12.23
C PRO A 214 -13.26 20.06 -11.02
N GLY A 215 -13.76 19.02 -10.35
CA GLY A 215 -13.15 18.46 -9.14
C GLY A 215 -12.69 17.01 -9.33
N VAL A 216 -11.55 16.66 -8.75
CA VAL A 216 -11.03 15.29 -8.69
C VAL A 216 -10.79 14.85 -7.26
N VAL A 217 -11.25 13.65 -6.92
CA VAL A 217 -10.78 12.91 -5.74
C VAL A 217 -9.81 11.82 -6.17
N LEU A 218 -8.61 11.80 -5.60
CA LEU A 218 -7.63 10.73 -5.81
C LEU A 218 -7.82 9.61 -4.77
N VAL A 219 -7.89 8.35 -5.24
CA VAL A 219 -8.15 7.17 -4.39
C VAL A 219 -6.99 6.17 -4.51
N HIS A 220 -6.28 5.97 -3.40
CA HIS A 220 -5.03 5.22 -3.28
C HIS A 220 -5.12 3.76 -3.73
N GLY A 221 -3.95 3.20 -4.04
CA GLY A 221 -3.72 1.77 -4.19
C GLY A 221 -3.76 0.98 -2.88
N SER A 222 -3.17 -0.21 -2.94
CA SER A 222 -3.11 -1.18 -1.82
C SER A 222 -2.08 -0.77 -0.76
N GLY A 223 -2.44 -0.90 0.52
CA GLY A 223 -1.56 -0.55 1.65
C GLY A 223 -1.92 0.78 2.31
N PRO A 224 -1.23 1.16 3.40
CA PRO A 224 -1.48 2.38 4.17
C PRO A 224 -0.72 3.57 3.60
N HIS A 225 -1.31 4.21 2.59
CA HIS A 225 -0.72 5.39 1.96
C HIS A 225 -1.07 6.68 2.71
N ASP A 226 -0.11 7.60 2.75
CA ASP A 226 -0.40 9.02 2.96
C ASP A 226 -1.11 9.60 1.72
N ARG A 227 -1.60 10.83 1.84
CA ARG A 227 -2.28 11.54 0.74
C ARG A 227 -1.47 11.70 -0.55
N ASP A 228 -0.17 11.45 -0.50
CA ASP A 228 0.76 11.62 -1.60
C ASP A 228 1.07 10.30 -2.33
N GLU A 229 0.57 9.19 -1.79
CA GLU A 229 0.90 7.83 -2.21
C GLU A 229 2.43 7.64 -2.25
N THR A 230 3.13 8.12 -1.22
CA THR A 230 4.59 8.21 -1.18
C THR A 230 5.24 6.82 -1.28
N ILE A 231 6.07 6.64 -2.30
CA ILE A 231 6.90 5.44 -2.50
C ILE A 231 8.33 5.88 -2.78
N GLY A 232 9.23 5.63 -1.83
CA GLY A 232 10.62 6.08 -1.94
C GLY A 232 10.72 7.61 -2.04
N PRO A 233 11.37 8.17 -3.08
CA PRO A 233 11.40 9.61 -3.35
C PRO A 233 10.19 10.13 -4.13
N ASN A 234 9.26 9.25 -4.52
CA ASN A 234 8.21 9.55 -5.47
C ASN A 234 6.86 9.76 -4.77
N GLU A 235 6.11 10.74 -5.25
CA GLU A 235 4.81 11.14 -4.68
C GLU A 235 3.77 11.26 -5.83
N PRO A 236 3.33 10.14 -6.44
CA PRO A 236 2.53 10.16 -7.66
C PRO A 236 1.18 10.88 -7.50
N PHE A 237 0.55 10.85 -6.32
CA PHE A 237 -0.67 11.64 -6.08
C PHE A 237 -0.38 13.13 -5.97
N ARG A 238 0.79 13.52 -5.47
CA ARG A 238 1.22 14.93 -5.52
C ARG A 238 1.44 15.38 -6.95
N ASP A 239 2.10 14.56 -7.76
CA ASP A 239 2.38 14.85 -9.17
C ASP A 239 1.10 15.01 -9.99
N LEU A 240 0.12 14.12 -9.80
CA LEU A 240 -1.22 14.22 -10.39
C LEU A 240 -1.94 15.47 -9.87
N SER A 241 -1.98 15.67 -8.55
CA SER A 241 -2.68 16.81 -7.93
C SER A 241 -2.17 18.14 -8.45
N TRP A 242 -0.85 18.34 -8.43
CA TRP A 242 -0.23 19.58 -8.86
C TRP A 242 -0.29 19.76 -10.37
N GLY A 243 -0.14 18.67 -11.14
CA GLY A 243 -0.27 18.70 -12.58
C GLY A 243 -1.67 19.09 -13.07
N LEU A 244 -2.71 18.51 -12.48
CA LEU A 244 -4.11 18.81 -12.77
C LEU A 244 -4.50 20.21 -12.26
N ALA A 245 -4.07 20.60 -11.06
CA ALA A 245 -4.32 21.95 -10.54
C ALA A 245 -3.63 23.04 -11.36
N SER A 246 -2.44 22.77 -11.91
CA SER A 246 -1.78 23.65 -12.87
C SER A 246 -2.59 23.84 -14.17
N ARG A 247 -3.54 22.95 -14.43
CA ARG A 247 -4.42 22.92 -15.61
C ARG A 247 -5.86 23.33 -15.29
N GLY A 248 -6.13 23.89 -14.11
CA GLY A 248 -7.45 24.43 -13.77
C GLY A 248 -8.42 23.44 -13.13
N ILE A 249 -7.96 22.29 -12.66
CA ILE A 249 -8.80 21.25 -12.02
C ILE A 249 -8.54 21.23 -10.52
N ALA A 250 -9.58 21.31 -9.69
CA ALA A 250 -9.45 21.16 -8.24
C ALA A 250 -9.18 19.69 -7.89
N VAL A 251 -8.22 19.43 -6.99
CA VAL A 251 -7.86 18.05 -6.61
C VAL A 251 -7.82 17.88 -5.10
N LEU A 252 -8.60 16.94 -4.59
CA LEU A 252 -8.57 16.50 -3.20
C LEU A 252 -7.81 15.17 -3.09
N ARG A 253 -6.82 15.16 -2.20
CA ARG A 253 -6.05 13.98 -1.81
C ARG A 253 -6.03 13.88 -0.29
N TYR A 254 -6.02 12.66 0.25
CA TYR A 254 -6.27 12.42 1.68
C TYR A 254 -5.49 11.24 2.23
N ASP A 255 -5.15 11.25 3.52
CA ASP A 255 -4.46 10.12 4.13
C ASP A 255 -5.42 8.93 4.21
N LYS A 256 -4.98 7.74 3.80
CA LYS A 256 -5.85 6.56 3.88
C LYS A 256 -6.06 6.16 5.33
N ARG A 257 -7.27 5.71 5.71
CA ARG A 257 -7.56 5.38 7.12
C ARG A 257 -6.60 4.36 7.73
N THR A 258 -6.09 3.41 6.95
CA THR A 258 -5.12 2.41 7.43
C THR A 258 -3.75 2.98 7.74
N ALA A 259 -3.44 4.22 7.34
CA ALA A 259 -2.19 4.92 7.69
C ALA A 259 -2.29 5.73 8.99
N GLY A 260 -3.51 6.12 9.40
CA GLY A 260 -3.71 7.06 10.50
C GLY A 260 -4.71 6.62 11.58
N CYS A 261 -5.48 5.56 11.35
CA CYS A 261 -6.54 5.08 12.23
C CYS A 261 -6.50 3.55 12.38
N SER A 262 -7.00 3.07 13.53
CA SER A 262 -7.29 1.64 13.70
C SER A 262 -8.56 1.27 12.93
N VAL A 263 -8.58 0.07 12.35
CA VAL A 263 -9.74 -0.42 11.61
C VAL A 263 -10.04 -1.85 12.05
N THR A 264 -11.08 -2.00 12.87
CA THR A 264 -11.61 -3.32 13.24
C THR A 264 -12.31 -3.97 12.05
N GLU A 265 -12.02 -5.25 11.81
CA GLU A 265 -12.60 -6.06 10.72
C GLU A 265 -12.62 -5.34 9.36
N PRO A 266 -11.44 -4.97 8.81
CA PRO A 266 -11.37 -4.19 7.59
C PRO A 266 -12.06 -4.93 6.43
N THR A 267 -12.83 -4.17 5.65
CA THR A 267 -13.47 -4.56 4.39
C THR A 267 -13.14 -3.55 3.30
N LEU A 268 -13.32 -3.93 2.04
CA LEU A 268 -13.16 -3.06 0.89
C LEU A 268 -13.96 -1.75 1.02
N ASP A 269 -15.19 -1.85 1.53
CA ASP A 269 -16.04 -0.68 1.76
C ASP A 269 -15.49 0.23 2.84
N SER A 270 -15.20 -0.34 4.01
CA SER A 270 -14.68 0.45 5.11
C SER A 270 -13.34 1.10 4.76
N VAL A 271 -12.44 0.44 4.04
CA VAL A 271 -11.06 0.96 3.83
C VAL A 271 -10.92 1.82 2.59
N VAL A 272 -11.81 1.68 1.60
CA VAL A 272 -11.67 2.36 0.30
C VAL A 272 -12.95 3.11 -0.06
N THR A 273 -14.07 2.41 -0.19
CA THR A 273 -15.29 3.01 -0.76
C THR A 273 -15.84 4.14 0.10
N ASP A 274 -16.01 3.91 1.41
CA ASP A 274 -16.70 4.86 2.28
C ASP A 274 -15.85 6.13 2.50
N ASP A 275 -14.52 6.00 2.58
CA ASP A 275 -13.60 7.15 2.62
C ASP A 275 -13.63 7.97 1.34
N ALA A 276 -13.64 7.32 0.18
CA ALA A 276 -13.72 8.01 -1.09
C ALA A 276 -15.04 8.77 -1.25
N LEU A 277 -16.16 8.21 -0.77
CA LEU A 277 -17.45 8.89 -0.75
C LEU A 277 -17.44 10.12 0.17
N ALA A 278 -16.85 9.99 1.37
CA ALA A 278 -16.68 11.13 2.27
C ALA A 278 -15.76 12.21 1.67
N ALA A 279 -14.73 11.81 0.92
CA ALA A 279 -13.85 12.72 0.18
C ALA A 279 -14.60 13.47 -0.92
N VAL A 280 -15.44 12.76 -1.69
CA VAL A 280 -16.31 13.36 -2.73
C VAL A 280 -17.24 14.40 -2.10
N ASP A 281 -17.84 14.10 -0.95
CA ASP A 281 -18.71 15.04 -0.25
C ASP A 281 -17.94 16.29 0.24
N VAL A 282 -16.73 16.13 0.76
CA VAL A 282 -15.87 17.27 1.12
C VAL A 282 -15.54 18.12 -0.11
N LEU A 283 -15.20 17.50 -1.24
CA LEU A 283 -14.83 18.21 -2.45
C LEU A 283 -16.01 18.96 -3.09
N ARG A 284 -17.21 18.36 -3.13
CA ARG A 284 -18.43 19.04 -3.61
C ARG A 284 -18.75 20.30 -2.81
N ASN A 285 -18.48 20.27 -1.50
CA ASN A 285 -18.69 21.42 -0.62
C ASN A 285 -17.56 22.46 -0.66
N ALA A 286 -16.51 22.25 -1.45
CA ALA A 286 -15.43 23.21 -1.59
C ALA A 286 -15.84 24.39 -2.49
N ASP A 287 -15.33 25.58 -2.16
CA ASP A 287 -15.61 26.78 -2.94
C ASP A 287 -15.17 26.60 -4.40
N ARG A 288 -16.06 26.94 -5.34
CA ARG A 288 -15.84 26.89 -6.80
C ARG A 288 -15.72 25.50 -7.41
N VAL A 289 -16.01 24.41 -6.69
CA VAL A 289 -16.19 23.11 -7.33
C VAL A 289 -17.65 22.99 -7.78
N ALA A 290 -17.88 22.62 -9.03
CA ALA A 290 -19.24 22.34 -9.50
C ALA A 290 -19.69 20.93 -9.05
N ASP A 291 -20.86 20.84 -8.42
CA ASP A 291 -21.37 19.60 -7.79
C ASP A 291 -21.48 18.43 -8.77
N ASP A 292 -21.91 18.72 -10.01
CA ASP A 292 -22.12 17.74 -11.08
C ASP A 292 -20.82 17.42 -11.87
N ASP A 293 -19.69 18.07 -11.51
CA ASP A 293 -18.42 18.04 -12.23
C ASP A 293 -17.30 17.36 -11.43
N VAL A 294 -17.67 16.46 -10.50
CA VAL A 294 -16.73 15.68 -9.69
C VAL A 294 -16.42 14.34 -10.35
N VAL A 295 -15.13 14.08 -10.53
CA VAL A 295 -14.55 12.84 -11.04
C VAL A 295 -13.81 12.12 -9.91
N VAL A 296 -13.89 10.78 -9.90
CA VAL A 296 -13.05 9.94 -9.04
C VAL A 296 -11.94 9.33 -9.87
N VAL A 297 -10.69 9.50 -9.44
CA VAL A 297 -9.51 8.95 -10.07
C VAL A 297 -8.88 7.95 -9.10
N GLY A 298 -8.99 6.66 -9.43
CA GLY A 298 -8.48 5.58 -8.60
C GLY A 298 -7.20 4.97 -9.19
N HIS A 299 -6.20 4.74 -8.35
CA HIS A 299 -4.97 4.03 -8.71
C HIS A 299 -4.96 2.61 -8.14
N SER A 300 -4.54 1.62 -8.93
CA SER A 300 -4.38 0.23 -8.47
C SER A 300 -5.68 -0.29 -7.80
N LEU A 301 -5.65 -0.65 -6.51
CA LEU A 301 -6.86 -0.99 -5.74
C LEU A 301 -7.95 0.09 -5.81
N GLY A 302 -7.61 1.38 -5.71
CA GLY A 302 -8.55 2.47 -5.88
C GLY A 302 -9.18 2.48 -7.28
N GLY A 303 -8.39 2.12 -8.30
CA GLY A 303 -8.86 1.94 -9.68
C GLY A 303 -9.83 0.77 -9.81
N MET A 304 -9.52 -0.38 -9.18
CA MET A 304 -10.42 -1.53 -9.09
C MET A 304 -11.76 -1.17 -8.43
N VAL A 305 -11.76 -0.29 -7.43
CA VAL A 305 -12.94 0.07 -6.64
C VAL A 305 -13.71 1.27 -7.20
N ALA A 306 -13.13 2.05 -8.12
CA ALA A 306 -13.78 3.22 -8.71
C ALA A 306 -15.20 2.95 -9.27
N PRO A 307 -15.49 1.82 -9.95
CA PRO A 307 -16.86 1.49 -10.37
C PRO A 307 -17.84 1.36 -9.19
N ARG A 308 -17.40 0.81 -8.06
CA ARG A 308 -18.22 0.68 -6.85
C ARG A 308 -18.48 2.03 -6.19
N ILE A 309 -17.47 2.91 -6.17
CA ILE A 309 -17.62 4.29 -5.69
C ILE A 309 -18.66 5.01 -6.54
N ALA A 310 -18.58 4.92 -7.87
CA ALA A 310 -19.56 5.50 -8.77
C ALA A 310 -20.98 4.92 -8.56
N ALA A 311 -21.11 3.61 -8.40
CA ALA A 311 -22.40 2.95 -8.18
C ALA A 311 -23.06 3.38 -6.85
N ARG A 312 -22.29 3.77 -5.84
CA ARG A 312 -22.78 4.15 -4.49
C ARG A 312 -22.85 5.66 -4.27
N GLY A 313 -22.01 6.45 -4.96
CA GLY A 313 -21.74 7.87 -4.67
C GLY A 313 -22.65 8.90 -5.34
N GLY A 314 -23.73 8.44 -5.98
CA GLY A 314 -24.66 9.30 -6.71
C GLY A 314 -24.04 9.84 -8.00
N THR A 315 -24.34 11.09 -8.34
CA THR A 315 -23.95 11.71 -9.61
C THR A 315 -22.47 12.08 -9.63
N LEU A 316 -21.64 11.29 -10.31
CA LEU A 316 -20.26 11.66 -10.67
C LEU A 316 -20.20 11.99 -12.17
N ALA A 317 -19.38 12.96 -12.56
CA ALA A 317 -19.11 13.29 -13.96
C ALA A 317 -18.40 12.16 -14.70
N GLY A 318 -17.60 11.37 -13.98
CA GLY A 318 -16.90 10.23 -14.53
C GLY A 318 -16.00 9.53 -13.52
N ILE A 319 -15.40 8.42 -13.95
CA ILE A 319 -14.32 7.74 -13.23
C ILE A 319 -13.09 7.56 -14.13
N ALA A 320 -11.90 7.79 -13.58
CA ALA A 320 -10.65 7.37 -14.20
C ALA A 320 -10.00 6.25 -13.38
N MET A 321 -9.53 5.22 -14.07
CA MET A 321 -9.02 3.98 -13.51
C MET A 321 -7.58 3.79 -13.98
N LEU A 322 -6.63 4.08 -13.11
CA LEU A 322 -5.19 4.04 -13.36
C LEU A 322 -4.65 2.70 -12.88
N ALA A 323 -4.06 1.91 -13.78
CA ALA A 323 -3.50 0.59 -13.48
C ALA A 323 -4.47 -0.29 -12.69
N ALA A 324 -5.73 -0.36 -13.12
CA ALA A 324 -6.81 -0.99 -12.35
C ALA A 324 -6.86 -2.52 -12.53
N PRO A 325 -6.71 -3.32 -11.47
CA PRO A 325 -6.98 -4.75 -11.50
C PRO A 325 -8.34 -5.11 -12.08
N ALA A 326 -8.36 -6.00 -13.07
CA ALA A 326 -9.61 -6.54 -13.64
C ALA A 326 -9.92 -7.93 -13.11
N ARG A 327 -9.03 -8.56 -12.33
CA ARG A 327 -9.17 -9.91 -11.76
C ARG A 327 -9.23 -9.86 -10.24
N PRO A 328 -9.61 -10.99 -9.58
CA PRO A 328 -9.54 -11.09 -8.13
C PRO A 328 -8.14 -10.74 -7.60
N LEU A 329 -8.07 -9.91 -6.56
CA LEU A 329 -6.78 -9.45 -6.02
C LEU A 329 -5.90 -10.61 -5.51
N ALA A 330 -6.52 -11.71 -5.07
CA ALA A 330 -5.82 -12.93 -4.66
C ALA A 330 -5.01 -13.55 -5.82
N ASP A 331 -5.52 -13.51 -7.05
CA ASP A 331 -4.81 -14.00 -8.23
C ASP A 331 -3.63 -13.09 -8.57
N LEU A 332 -3.82 -11.77 -8.45
CA LEU A 332 -2.77 -10.77 -8.72
C LEU A 332 -1.60 -10.91 -7.77
N VAL A 333 -1.86 -11.16 -6.48
CA VAL A 333 -0.80 -11.43 -5.50
C VAL A 333 0.12 -12.57 -5.97
N VAL A 334 -0.46 -13.66 -6.48
CA VAL A 334 0.32 -14.79 -6.99
C VAL A 334 1.15 -14.36 -8.21
N VAL A 335 0.52 -13.71 -9.20
CA VAL A 335 1.19 -13.29 -10.45
C VAL A 335 2.33 -12.32 -10.16
N GLN A 336 2.15 -11.37 -9.23
CA GLN A 336 3.19 -10.45 -8.81
C GLN A 336 4.40 -11.19 -8.22
N ASN A 337 4.16 -12.17 -7.35
CA ASN A 337 5.25 -12.93 -6.73
C ASN A 337 5.93 -13.87 -7.75
N GLU A 338 5.19 -14.44 -8.70
CA GLU A 338 5.75 -15.23 -9.79
C GLU A 338 6.67 -14.39 -10.68
N TYR A 339 6.23 -13.17 -11.05
CA TYR A 339 7.05 -12.23 -11.81
C TYR A 339 8.35 -11.90 -11.08
N LEU A 340 8.27 -11.60 -9.78
CA LEU A 340 9.43 -11.27 -8.96
C LEU A 340 10.41 -12.45 -8.84
N ALA A 341 9.91 -13.67 -8.67
CA ALA A 341 10.72 -14.88 -8.60
C ALA A 341 11.40 -15.21 -9.94
N ASP A 342 10.81 -14.84 -11.09
CA ASP A 342 11.38 -15.09 -12.41
C ASP A 342 12.20 -13.90 -12.95
N LEU A 343 12.31 -12.80 -12.20
CA LEU A 343 12.92 -11.55 -12.68
C LEU A 343 14.39 -11.69 -13.09
N ASP A 344 15.12 -12.65 -12.50
CA ASP A 344 16.50 -12.98 -12.85
C ASP A 344 16.62 -14.15 -13.86
N GLY A 345 15.48 -14.71 -14.28
CA GLY A 345 15.34 -15.84 -15.18
C GLY A 345 15.55 -17.22 -14.53
N THR A 346 15.63 -17.31 -13.20
CA THR A 346 15.84 -18.57 -12.47
C THR A 346 14.98 -18.65 -11.20
N VAL A 347 13.90 -19.43 -11.26
CA VAL A 347 13.11 -19.76 -10.06
C VAL A 347 13.74 -20.94 -9.30
N THR A 348 14.24 -20.68 -8.09
CA THR A 348 14.81 -21.67 -7.17
C THR A 348 13.76 -22.63 -6.60
N ASP A 349 14.20 -23.74 -6.00
CA ASP A 349 13.29 -24.68 -5.31
C ASP A 349 12.62 -24.03 -4.09
N ALA A 350 13.31 -23.10 -3.41
CA ALA A 350 12.77 -22.36 -2.28
C ALA A 350 11.67 -21.39 -2.71
N GLU A 351 11.91 -20.61 -3.77
CA GLU A 351 10.90 -19.72 -4.35
C GLU A 351 9.70 -20.52 -4.88
N ARG A 352 9.94 -21.67 -5.51
CA ARG A 352 8.86 -22.55 -5.99
C ARG A 352 7.99 -23.05 -4.83
N ALA A 353 8.59 -23.44 -3.72
CA ALA A 353 7.86 -23.87 -2.53
C ALA A 353 7.08 -22.71 -1.90
N TYR A 354 7.67 -21.52 -1.83
CA TYR A 354 7.00 -20.30 -1.37
C TYR A 354 5.79 -19.94 -2.25
N LEU A 355 5.95 -19.94 -3.58
CA LEU A 355 4.86 -19.64 -4.51
C LEU A 355 3.72 -20.66 -4.39
N GLU A 356 4.03 -21.93 -4.18
CA GLU A 356 3.02 -22.96 -3.98
C GLU A 356 2.23 -22.77 -2.68
N ASP A 357 2.91 -22.43 -1.58
CA ASP A 357 2.26 -22.09 -0.32
C ASP A 357 1.39 -20.83 -0.46
N LEU A 358 1.90 -19.79 -1.13
CA LEU A 358 1.17 -18.56 -1.41
C LEU A 358 -0.09 -18.84 -2.24
N ARG A 359 -0.03 -19.69 -3.27
CA ARG A 359 -1.21 -20.10 -4.06
C ARG A 359 -2.26 -20.76 -3.17
N GLN A 360 -1.87 -21.70 -2.32
CA GLN A 360 -2.80 -22.37 -1.42
C GLN A 360 -3.46 -21.41 -0.43
N GLN A 361 -2.70 -20.43 0.09
CA GLN A 361 -3.26 -19.38 0.95
C GLN A 361 -4.26 -18.49 0.19
N MET A 362 -3.92 -18.08 -1.04
CA MET A 362 -4.79 -17.26 -1.90
C MET A 362 -6.06 -18.00 -2.34
N GLU A 363 -5.99 -19.29 -2.64
CA GLU A 363 -7.16 -20.13 -2.95
C GLU A 363 -8.14 -20.21 -1.76
N ARG A 364 -7.63 -20.38 -0.53
CA ARG A 364 -8.46 -20.32 0.68
C ARG A 364 -9.08 -18.95 0.90
N ALA A 365 -8.29 -17.89 0.71
CA ALA A 365 -8.75 -16.51 0.84
C ALA A 365 -9.89 -16.19 -0.14
N GLN A 366 -9.75 -16.62 -1.40
CA GLN A 366 -10.74 -16.39 -2.45
C GLN A 366 -12.00 -17.24 -2.27
N SER A 367 -11.88 -18.46 -1.75
CA SER A 367 -13.02 -19.34 -1.49
C SER A 367 -13.75 -19.05 -0.18
N GLY A 368 -13.21 -18.16 0.66
CA GLY A 368 -13.75 -17.82 1.98
C GLY A 368 -13.53 -18.89 3.05
N ASP A 369 -12.66 -19.87 2.77
CA ASP A 369 -12.27 -20.97 3.67
C ASP A 369 -11.10 -20.60 4.59
N MET A 370 -11.03 -19.32 4.98
CA MET A 370 -10.08 -18.84 5.98
C MET A 370 -10.60 -19.08 7.39
N GLY A 371 -9.71 -19.50 8.28
CA GLY A 371 -9.97 -19.53 9.72
C GLY A 371 -10.36 -18.16 10.28
N PRO A 372 -11.06 -18.09 11.43
CA PRO A 372 -11.50 -16.82 12.01
C PRO A 372 -10.35 -15.88 12.40
N GLU A 373 -9.20 -16.45 12.81
CA GLU A 373 -7.99 -15.71 13.19
C GLU A 373 -6.89 -15.85 12.12
N GLU A 374 -7.17 -16.54 11.00
CA GLU A 374 -6.19 -16.68 9.92
C GLU A 374 -6.00 -15.33 9.23
N THR A 375 -4.74 -14.93 9.10
CA THR A 375 -4.35 -13.76 8.31
C THR A 375 -3.46 -14.19 7.16
N VAL A 376 -3.72 -13.63 5.98
CA VAL A 376 -2.84 -13.80 4.83
C VAL A 376 -2.42 -12.42 4.35
N LEU A 377 -1.10 -12.20 4.23
CA LEU A 377 -0.50 -10.88 4.03
C LEU A 377 -0.97 -9.86 5.10
N GLY A 378 -1.13 -10.39 6.32
CA GLY A 378 -1.68 -9.74 7.51
C GLY A 378 -3.09 -9.14 7.36
N GLN A 379 -3.82 -9.55 6.33
CA GLN A 379 -5.25 -9.25 6.19
C GLN A 379 -6.07 -10.46 6.63
N GLY A 380 -7.06 -10.22 7.48
CA GLY A 380 -7.97 -11.25 7.98
C GLY A 380 -9.09 -11.60 7.01
N ARG A 381 -9.95 -12.53 7.45
CA ARG A 381 -11.06 -13.07 6.67
C ARG A 381 -12.05 -12.02 6.15
N SER A 382 -12.35 -10.97 6.94
CA SER A 382 -13.30 -9.91 6.54
C SER A 382 -12.86 -9.21 5.25
N TRP A 383 -11.57 -8.92 5.15
CA TRP A 383 -10.96 -8.24 4.01
C TRP A 383 -11.03 -9.11 2.76
N TRP A 384 -10.52 -10.33 2.85
CA TRP A 384 -10.49 -11.27 1.73
C TRP A 384 -11.88 -11.67 1.25
N ASN A 385 -12.84 -11.89 2.16
CA ASN A 385 -14.24 -12.14 1.78
C ASN A 385 -14.86 -10.93 1.06
N SER A 386 -14.57 -9.71 1.51
CA SER A 386 -15.10 -8.51 0.86
C SER A 386 -14.55 -8.31 -0.56
N LEU A 387 -13.31 -8.73 -0.81
CA LEU A 387 -12.72 -8.75 -2.15
C LEU A 387 -13.30 -9.89 -3.01
N ALA A 388 -13.43 -11.09 -2.45
CA ALA A 388 -13.93 -12.26 -3.17
C ALA A 388 -15.39 -12.13 -3.62
N THR A 389 -16.17 -11.29 -2.93
CA THR A 389 -17.59 -11.05 -3.23
C THR A 389 -17.83 -9.84 -4.15
N TYR A 390 -16.77 -9.12 -4.53
CA TYR A 390 -16.87 -7.96 -5.41
C TYR A 390 -16.35 -8.29 -6.81
N ASP A 391 -17.22 -8.17 -7.82
CA ASP A 391 -16.83 -8.19 -9.23
C ASP A 391 -16.79 -6.76 -9.78
N GLN A 392 -15.57 -6.22 -9.91
CA GLN A 392 -15.35 -4.88 -10.41
C GLN A 392 -15.73 -4.71 -11.88
N VAL A 393 -15.59 -5.77 -12.69
CA VAL A 393 -15.87 -5.71 -14.13
C VAL A 393 -17.38 -5.68 -14.36
N GLU A 394 -18.12 -6.59 -13.71
CA GLU A 394 -19.58 -6.59 -13.76
C GLU A 394 -20.15 -5.27 -13.23
N THR A 395 -19.57 -4.74 -12.14
CA THR A 395 -19.99 -3.45 -11.59
C THR A 395 -19.79 -2.32 -12.61
N ALA A 396 -18.64 -2.25 -13.28
CA ALA A 396 -18.38 -1.25 -14.30
C ALA A 396 -19.26 -1.41 -15.54
N GLU A 397 -19.59 -2.65 -15.93
CA GLU A 397 -20.48 -2.92 -17.05
C GLU A 397 -21.88 -2.36 -16.83
N GLY A 398 -22.34 -2.32 -15.57
CA GLY A 398 -23.62 -1.73 -15.16
C GLY A 398 -23.65 -0.20 -15.14
N LEU A 399 -22.52 0.46 -15.34
CA LEU A 399 -22.42 1.91 -15.34
C LEU A 399 -22.55 2.51 -16.75
N SER A 400 -23.14 3.70 -16.81
CA SER A 400 -23.28 4.50 -18.03
C SER A 400 -22.43 5.78 -18.04
N LEU A 401 -21.80 6.13 -16.92
CA LEU A 401 -21.01 7.35 -16.81
C LEU A 401 -19.70 7.25 -17.63
N PRO A 402 -19.15 8.40 -18.07
CA PRO A 402 -17.84 8.45 -18.68
C PRO A 402 -16.77 7.73 -17.86
N THR A 403 -16.00 6.85 -18.50
CA THR A 403 -14.95 6.06 -17.87
C THR A 403 -13.66 6.17 -18.67
N PHE A 404 -12.53 6.45 -18.01
CA PHE A 404 -11.21 6.48 -18.65
C PHE A 404 -10.29 5.47 -17.98
N LEU A 405 -9.82 4.48 -18.72
CA LEU A 405 -8.84 3.51 -18.25
C LEU A 405 -7.45 3.82 -18.80
N LEU A 406 -6.47 3.87 -17.90
CA LEU A 406 -5.08 4.14 -18.21
C LEU A 406 -4.21 2.98 -17.71
N GLN A 407 -3.23 2.56 -18.50
CA GLN A 407 -2.33 1.45 -18.14
C GLN A 407 -0.88 1.75 -18.55
N GLY A 408 0.06 1.59 -17.62
CA GLY A 408 1.49 1.56 -17.94
C GLY A 408 1.87 0.23 -18.59
N GLY A 409 2.57 0.26 -19.72
CA GLY A 409 2.92 -0.95 -20.49
C GLY A 409 4.06 -1.79 -19.89
N ARG A 410 4.81 -1.24 -18.92
CA ARG A 410 5.82 -1.96 -18.13
C ARG A 410 5.29 -2.46 -16.79
N ASP A 411 4.03 -2.21 -16.49
CA ASP A 411 3.42 -2.58 -15.21
C ASP A 411 3.44 -4.09 -15.00
N TYR A 412 4.14 -4.54 -13.95
CA TYR A 412 4.17 -5.94 -13.56
C TYR A 412 3.18 -6.26 -12.43
N GLN A 413 2.62 -5.24 -11.79
CA GLN A 413 1.68 -5.38 -10.69
C GLN A 413 0.27 -5.61 -11.17
N VAL A 414 -0.10 -4.94 -12.26
CA VAL A 414 -1.36 -5.11 -12.98
C VAL A 414 -1.02 -5.33 -14.45
N ASP A 415 -1.32 -6.54 -14.92
CA ASP A 415 -0.82 -7.03 -16.19
C ASP A 415 -1.51 -6.30 -17.38
N PRO A 416 -0.78 -5.59 -18.26
CA PRO A 416 -1.37 -4.86 -19.38
C PRO A 416 -2.04 -5.76 -20.43
N GLU A 417 -1.62 -7.01 -20.55
CA GLU A 417 -2.26 -7.96 -21.45
C GLU A 417 -3.49 -8.59 -20.80
N ALA A 418 -3.39 -9.07 -19.55
CA ALA A 418 -4.45 -9.80 -18.89
C ALA A 418 -5.52 -8.88 -18.27
N ASP A 419 -5.12 -7.91 -17.45
CA ASP A 419 -6.06 -7.06 -16.71
C ASP A 419 -6.63 -5.95 -17.62
N PHE A 420 -5.77 -5.18 -18.27
CA PHE A 420 -6.22 -4.14 -19.20
C PHE A 420 -6.87 -4.74 -20.47
N GLY A 421 -6.46 -5.93 -20.91
CA GLY A 421 -7.17 -6.73 -21.90
C GLY A 421 -8.61 -7.07 -21.47
N ARG A 422 -8.80 -7.58 -20.25
CA ARG A 422 -10.13 -7.90 -19.72
C ARG A 422 -11.04 -6.66 -19.64
N TRP A 423 -10.51 -5.50 -19.26
CA TRP A 423 -11.27 -4.26 -19.31
C TRP A 423 -11.70 -3.88 -20.73
N ARG A 424 -10.80 -3.99 -21.72
CA ARG A 424 -11.11 -3.74 -23.13
C ARG A 424 -12.18 -4.69 -23.66
N ASP A 425 -12.13 -5.96 -23.26
CA ASP A 425 -13.12 -6.95 -23.69
C ASP A 425 -14.52 -6.66 -23.11
N ALA A 426 -14.60 -6.21 -21.86
CA ALA A 426 -15.88 -5.95 -21.17
C ALA A 426 -16.50 -4.59 -21.53
N LEU A 427 -15.70 -3.53 -21.60
CA LEU A 427 -16.18 -2.16 -21.76
C LEU A 427 -15.87 -1.56 -23.14
N GLY A 428 -15.10 -2.27 -23.97
CA GLY A 428 -14.73 -1.82 -25.31
C GLY A 428 -15.96 -1.59 -26.21
N GLY A 429 -15.84 -0.58 -27.08
CA GLY A 429 -16.91 -0.21 -28.03
C GLY A 429 -18.02 0.64 -27.43
N ARG A 430 -17.94 1.02 -26.15
CA ARG A 430 -18.82 2.02 -25.54
C ARG A 430 -18.24 3.42 -25.80
N ASP A 431 -19.06 4.33 -26.35
CA ASP A 431 -18.62 5.71 -26.63
C ASP A 431 -18.26 6.50 -25.37
N SER A 432 -18.80 6.09 -24.21
CA SER A 432 -18.49 6.67 -22.91
C SER A 432 -17.18 6.16 -22.30
N VAL A 433 -16.46 5.24 -22.97
CA VAL A 433 -15.26 4.61 -22.40
C VAL A 433 -14.02 4.88 -23.27
N ARG A 434 -12.98 5.46 -22.65
CA ARG A 434 -11.65 5.69 -23.25
C ARG A 434 -10.63 4.73 -22.66
N PHE A 435 -9.69 4.29 -23.49
CA PHE A 435 -8.59 3.40 -23.11
C PHE A 435 -7.26 3.94 -23.65
N ASP A 436 -6.31 4.22 -22.76
CA ASP A 436 -4.96 4.65 -23.13
C ASP A 436 -3.91 3.76 -22.47
N GLU A 437 -3.02 3.21 -23.28
CA GLU A 437 -1.87 2.41 -22.84
C GLU A 437 -0.58 3.20 -23.11
N TYR A 438 0.32 3.22 -22.13
CA TYR A 438 1.57 3.98 -22.20
C TYR A 438 2.76 3.03 -22.15
N PRO A 439 3.31 2.59 -23.31
CA PRO A 439 4.21 1.43 -23.38
C PRO A 439 5.47 1.50 -22.53
N SER A 440 5.99 2.70 -22.28
CA SER A 440 7.24 2.92 -21.53
C SER A 440 7.02 3.22 -20.05
N LEU A 441 5.79 3.25 -19.57
CA LEU A 441 5.49 3.61 -18.18
C LEU A 441 5.27 2.38 -17.30
N ASP A 442 5.69 2.46 -16.05
CA ASP A 442 5.46 1.43 -15.03
C ASP A 442 4.11 1.59 -14.31
N HIS A 443 3.94 0.88 -13.18
CA HIS A 443 2.71 0.92 -12.37
C HIS A 443 2.39 2.33 -11.84
N LEU A 444 3.42 3.12 -11.50
CA LEU A 444 3.27 4.50 -11.01
C LEU A 444 3.17 5.52 -12.14
N PHE A 445 3.06 5.06 -13.39
CA PHE A 445 3.07 5.89 -14.59
C PHE A 445 4.38 6.68 -14.78
N MET A 446 5.49 6.16 -14.26
CA MET A 446 6.83 6.74 -14.40
C MET A 446 7.57 6.08 -15.58
N PRO A 447 8.37 6.86 -16.34
CA PRO A 447 9.09 6.33 -17.48
C PRO A 447 10.18 5.35 -17.05
N GLY A 448 10.39 4.32 -17.86
CA GLY A 448 11.56 3.46 -17.68
C GLY A 448 11.83 2.57 -18.89
N GLU A 449 12.84 1.72 -18.76
CA GLU A 449 13.28 0.82 -19.82
C GLU A 449 13.29 -0.63 -19.34
N GLY A 450 13.02 -1.56 -20.27
CA GLY A 450 13.02 -2.99 -19.99
C GLY A 450 11.94 -3.43 -18.97
N PRO A 451 12.08 -4.61 -18.37
CA PRO A 451 11.16 -5.08 -17.33
C PRO A 451 11.21 -4.17 -16.10
N SER A 452 10.04 -3.75 -15.60
CA SER A 452 9.93 -2.97 -14.37
C SER A 452 10.33 -3.78 -13.14
N ARG A 453 10.91 -3.11 -12.14
CA ARG A 453 11.39 -3.75 -10.91
C ARG A 453 10.97 -2.95 -9.69
N PRO A 454 10.83 -3.58 -8.51
CA PRO A 454 10.58 -2.86 -7.27
C PRO A 454 11.61 -1.76 -6.97
N ALA A 455 12.86 -1.95 -7.40
CA ALA A 455 13.93 -0.98 -7.21
C ALA A 455 13.73 0.31 -8.02
N ASP A 456 13.04 0.23 -9.16
CA ASP A 456 12.78 1.37 -10.04
C ASP A 456 11.97 2.46 -9.30
N TYR A 457 11.04 2.05 -8.42
CA TYR A 457 10.22 2.97 -7.60
C TYR A 457 10.99 3.73 -6.52
N TYR A 458 12.28 3.44 -6.33
CA TYR A 458 13.14 4.15 -5.39
C TYR A 458 14.17 5.05 -6.08
N GLU A 459 14.15 5.08 -7.41
CA GLU A 459 14.77 6.13 -8.18
C GLU A 459 13.80 7.30 -8.27
N GLN A 460 14.30 8.54 -8.16
CA GLN A 460 13.44 9.70 -8.27
C GLN A 460 12.99 9.87 -9.72
N ASP A 461 11.68 9.88 -9.90
CA ASP A 461 11.01 10.26 -11.14
C ASP A 461 9.65 10.89 -10.82
N ASN A 462 8.84 11.15 -11.84
CA ASN A 462 7.51 11.72 -11.71
C ASN A 462 6.52 11.01 -12.64
N VAL A 463 5.23 11.10 -12.32
CA VAL A 463 4.16 10.71 -13.26
C VAL A 463 4.38 11.44 -14.59
N ALA A 464 4.31 10.70 -15.70
CA ALA A 464 4.59 11.29 -17.01
C ALA A 464 3.61 12.43 -17.36
N GLU A 465 4.12 13.54 -17.91
CA GLU A 465 3.31 14.71 -18.28
C GLU A 465 2.14 14.36 -19.23
N THR A 466 2.34 13.37 -20.11
CA THR A 466 1.31 12.90 -21.03
C THR A 466 0.12 12.34 -20.27
N VAL A 467 0.33 11.55 -19.21
CA VAL A 467 -0.74 10.97 -18.38
C VAL A 467 -1.55 12.08 -17.71
N VAL A 468 -0.86 13.08 -17.13
CA VAL A 468 -1.51 14.26 -16.52
C VAL A 468 -2.32 15.04 -17.56
N SER A 469 -1.76 15.24 -18.75
CA SER A 469 -2.39 16.05 -19.81
C SER A 469 -3.58 15.34 -20.45
N ASP A 470 -3.49 14.03 -20.68
CA ASP A 470 -4.58 13.20 -21.19
C ASP A 470 -5.72 13.08 -20.18
N LEU A 471 -5.38 12.92 -18.89
CA LEU A 471 -6.36 12.92 -17.81
C LEU A 471 -7.07 14.27 -17.68
N ALA A 472 -6.32 15.38 -17.70
CA ALA A 472 -6.90 16.72 -17.65
C ALA A 472 -7.85 16.99 -18.83
N GLY A 473 -7.40 16.69 -20.06
CA GLY A 473 -8.22 16.90 -21.25
C GLY A 473 -9.47 16.01 -21.29
N TRP A 474 -9.43 14.82 -20.68
CA TRP A 474 -10.61 13.99 -20.52
C TRP A 474 -11.57 14.53 -19.46
N ILE A 475 -11.05 14.98 -18.31
CA ILE A 475 -11.85 15.60 -17.23
C ILE A 475 -12.61 16.82 -17.76
N ASP A 476 -11.94 17.73 -18.47
CA ASP A 476 -12.56 18.91 -19.08
C ASP A 476 -13.70 18.55 -20.04
N GLY A 477 -13.60 17.40 -20.72
CA GLY A 477 -14.62 16.93 -21.66
C GLY A 477 -15.86 16.34 -20.98
N VAL A 478 -15.74 15.79 -19.77
CA VAL A 478 -16.86 15.14 -19.07
C VAL A 478 -17.52 16.05 -18.03
N ALA A 479 -16.73 16.95 -17.42
CA ALA A 479 -17.13 17.87 -16.38
C ALA A 479 -17.68 19.20 -16.94
N GLY A 480 -18.46 19.12 -18.01
CA GLY A 480 -19.05 20.26 -18.70
C GLY A 480 -20.27 19.93 -19.57
N ASP A 481 -20.44 18.64 -19.91
CA ASP A 481 -21.60 18.14 -20.67
C ASP A 481 -22.79 17.70 -19.78
N ALA A 482 -22.58 17.56 -18.46
CA ALA A 482 -23.60 17.06 -17.51
C ALA A 482 -24.84 17.96 -17.35
N GLY A 483 -24.85 19.17 -17.94
CA GLY A 483 -25.97 20.11 -17.95
C GLY A 483 -26.83 20.13 -19.22
N SER A 484 -26.64 19.20 -20.17
CA SER A 484 -27.22 19.25 -21.51
C SER A 484 -28.17 18.09 -21.87
N GLU A 485 -29.07 17.66 -20.99
CA GLU A 485 -30.19 16.75 -21.36
C GLU A 485 -31.57 17.23 -20.89
#